data_AF-F3ZVQ3-F1
#
_entry.id   AF-F3ZVQ3-F1
#
_cell.length_a   1.000
_cell.length_b   1.000
_cell.length_c   1.000
_cell.angle_alpha   90.00
_cell.angle_beta   90.00
_cell.angle_gamma   90.00
#
_symmetry.space_group_name_H-M   'P 1'
#
loop_
_entity.id
_entity.type
_entity.pdbx_description
1 polymer ?
#
loop_
_entity_poly.entity_id
_entity_poly.type
_entity_poly.pdbx_seq_one_letter_code
_entity_poly.pdbx_strand_id
1 'polypeptide(L)'
;MAYARRDGFGWVYDTLKSVRILNTGLPVEFEQCGQRIILRGLSDRSPDKILGIAVLELEFEENPKFVRCSMYPQLHGGYDFSNMF
;
A
#
# COMPACT_ATOMS: atom_id res chain seq x y z
N MET A 1 23.95 3.28 -1.18
CA MET A 1 22.62 3.65 -1.71
C MET A 1 21.57 3.09 -0.75
N ALA A 2 20.79 3.95 -0.12
CA ALA A 2 19.77 3.53 0.85
C ALA A 2 18.49 3.16 0.11
N TYR A 3 18.05 1.91 0.26
CA TYR A 3 16.78 1.43 -0.26
C TYR A 3 15.65 1.97 0.62
N ALA A 4 14.67 2.67 0.03
CA ALA A 4 13.45 3.03 0.74
C ALA A 4 12.43 1.89 0.57
N ARG A 5 12.06 1.20 1.66
CA ARG A 5 10.85 0.37 1.68
C ARG A 5 9.67 1.25 1.30
N ARG A 6 8.89 0.83 0.30
CA ARG A 6 7.63 1.46 -0.08
C ARG A 6 6.56 0.38 -0.12
N ASP A 7 5.97 0.13 1.04
CA ASP A 7 4.90 -0.84 1.17
C ASP A 7 3.68 -0.29 0.45
N GLY A 8 3.38 -0.83 -0.73
CA GLY A 8 2.33 -0.31 -1.58
C GLY A 8 1.57 -1.39 -2.35
N PHE A 9 0.29 -1.12 -2.57
CA PHE A 9 -0.58 -1.94 -3.42
C PHE A 9 -0.66 -1.28 -4.80
N GLY A 10 -0.36 -2.04 -5.86
CA GLY A 10 -0.75 -1.64 -7.21
C GLY A 10 -2.21 -2.03 -7.49
N TRP A 11 -2.68 -1.73 -8.69
CA TRP A 11 -3.86 -2.32 -9.34
C TRP A 11 -5.25 -1.76 -8.99
N VAL A 12 -5.37 -0.66 -8.24
CA VAL A 12 -6.68 -0.04 -7.94
C VAL A 12 -6.81 1.32 -8.61
N TYR A 13 -7.85 1.52 -9.42
CA TYR A 13 -8.07 2.75 -10.18
C TYR A 13 -8.78 3.85 -9.39
N ASP A 14 -9.65 3.47 -8.47
CA ASP A 14 -10.52 4.40 -7.79
C ASP A 14 -9.78 5.19 -6.70
N THR A 15 -10.31 6.38 -6.40
CA THR A 15 -9.72 7.28 -5.42
C THR A 15 -9.84 6.68 -4.02
N LEU A 16 -8.70 6.47 -3.36
CA LEU A 16 -8.62 6.04 -1.99
C LEU A 16 -8.89 7.23 -1.06
N LYS A 17 -9.84 7.08 -0.15
CA LYS A 17 -10.24 8.09 0.84
C LYS A 17 -9.43 7.98 2.12
N SER A 18 -9.31 6.77 2.64
CA SER A 18 -8.70 6.54 3.94
C SER A 18 -8.04 5.17 4.02
N VAL A 19 -7.00 5.09 4.86
CA VAL A 19 -6.36 3.84 5.24
C VAL A 19 -6.26 3.81 6.76
N ARG A 20 -6.60 2.68 7.37
CA ARG A 20 -6.42 2.47 8.80
C ARG A 20 -5.98 1.05 9.13
N ILE A 21 -5.27 0.90 10.23
CA ILE A 21 -4.93 -0.42 10.79
C ILE A 21 -6.19 -0.99 11.42
N LEU A 22 -6.67 -2.14 10.94
CA LEU A 22 -7.97 -2.69 11.33
C LEU A 22 -8.06 -2.98 12.84
N ASN A 23 -6.97 -3.48 13.43
CA ASN A 23 -6.94 -3.85 14.85
C ASN A 23 -6.96 -2.63 15.79
N THR A 24 -6.27 -1.55 15.43
CA THR A 24 -6.09 -0.38 16.31
C THR A 24 -6.94 0.82 15.91
N GLY A 25 -7.50 0.83 14.70
CA GLY A 25 -8.19 1.96 14.10
C GLY A 25 -7.25 3.13 13.75
N LEU A 26 -5.94 2.98 13.92
CA LEU A 26 -4.99 4.07 13.68
C LEU A 26 -4.96 4.42 12.19
N PRO A 27 -5.09 5.73 11.84
CA PRO A 27 -4.97 6.15 10.47
C PRO A 27 -3.55 5.93 9.96
N VAL A 28 -3.43 5.58 8.69
CA VAL A 28 -2.15 5.40 7.99
C VAL A 28 -2.06 6.46 6.91
N GLU A 29 -0.96 7.20 6.90
CA GLU A 29 -0.68 8.14 5.83
C GLU A 29 -0.41 7.39 4.53
N PHE A 30 -0.93 7.91 3.42
CA PHE A 30 -0.70 7.30 2.12
C PHE A 30 -0.58 8.36 1.04
N GLU A 31 0.04 7.95 -0.07
CA GLU A 31 0.09 8.71 -1.31
C GLU A 31 -0.42 7.82 -2.44
N GLN A 32 -1.38 8.31 -3.21
CA GLN A 32 -1.87 7.61 -4.40
C GLN A 32 -1.25 8.24 -5.66
N CYS A 33 -0.42 7.46 -6.36
CA CYS A 33 0.17 7.84 -7.64
C CYS A 33 -0.47 7.01 -8.76
N GLY A 34 -1.55 7.52 -9.35
CA GLY A 34 -2.35 6.78 -10.33
C GLY A 34 -2.94 5.51 -9.69
N GLN A 35 -2.52 4.34 -10.15
CA GLN A 35 -3.00 3.05 -9.65
C GLN A 35 -2.17 2.46 -8.50
N ARG A 36 -1.17 3.20 -8.02
CA ARG A 36 -0.31 2.78 -6.91
C ARG A 36 -0.70 3.52 -5.65
N ILE A 37 -0.88 2.78 -4.57
CA ILE A 37 -1.08 3.31 -3.22
C ILE A 37 0.21 3.04 -2.47
N ILE A 38 0.89 4.09 -2.02
CA ILE A 38 2.13 4.03 -1.24
C ILE A 38 1.79 4.39 0.19
N LEU A 39 1.92 3.44 1.11
CA LEU A 39 1.70 3.69 2.53
C LEU A 39 2.96 4.30 3.15
N ARG A 40 2.77 5.25 4.07
CA ARG A 40 3.83 5.99 4.76
C ARG A 40 3.64 5.91 6.27
N GLY A 41 4.74 6.08 7.00
CA GLY A 41 4.73 6.10 8.45
C GLY A 41 4.38 4.76 9.12
N LEU A 42 4.46 3.64 8.38
CA LEU A 42 4.27 2.32 8.96
C LEU A 42 5.41 1.98 9.92
N SER A 43 5.08 1.36 11.05
CA SER A 43 6.09 0.89 11.99
C SER A 43 6.83 -0.33 11.45
N ASP A 44 8.14 -0.41 11.73
CA ASP A 44 8.97 -1.57 11.35
C ASP A 44 8.52 -2.89 11.99
N ARG A 45 7.69 -2.81 13.03
CA ARG A 45 7.13 -3.95 13.75
C ARG A 45 5.64 -4.05 13.47
N SER A 46 5.17 -5.28 13.32
CA SER A 46 3.74 -5.55 13.19
C SER A 46 2.99 -5.11 14.45
N PRO A 47 1.82 -4.47 14.31
CA PRO A 47 0.95 -4.15 15.44
C PRO A 47 0.38 -5.40 16.12
N ASP A 48 0.27 -6.52 15.38
CA ASP A 48 -0.08 -7.81 15.95
C ASP A 48 1.16 -8.52 16.51
N LYS A 49 1.14 -8.78 17.82
CA LYS A 49 2.23 -9.45 18.54
C LYS A 49 2.10 -10.97 18.56
N ILE A 50 0.97 -11.52 18.12
CA ILE A 50 0.70 -12.96 18.17
C ILE A 50 1.07 -13.62 16.84
N LEU A 51 0.44 -13.20 15.73
CA LEU A 51 0.69 -13.80 14.41
C LEU A 51 1.65 -12.96 13.57
N GLY A 52 1.92 -11.71 13.97
CA GLY A 52 2.76 -10.79 13.22
C GLY A 52 2.09 -10.24 11.96
N ILE A 53 0.77 -10.40 11.82
CA ILE A 53 0.03 -9.99 10.62
C ILE A 53 -0.63 -8.62 10.85
N ALA A 54 -0.29 -7.64 10.00
CA ALA A 54 -0.99 -6.37 9.96
C ALA A 54 -2.13 -6.45 8.94
N VAL A 55 -3.34 -6.11 9.37
CA VAL A 55 -4.50 -5.99 8.48
C VAL A 55 -4.84 -4.51 8.33
N LEU A 56 -5.01 -4.08 7.09
CA LEU A 56 -5.35 -2.70 6.73
C LEU A 56 -6.76 -2.67 6.14
N GLU A 57 -7.51 -1.67 6.55
CA GLU A 57 -8.77 -1.33 5.93
C GLU A 57 -8.57 -0.15 4.98
N LEU A 58 -9.07 -0.29 3.76
CA LEU A 58 -8.97 0.69 2.68
C LEU A 58 -10.38 1.14 2.32
N GLU A 59 -10.64 2.44 2.40
CA GLU A 59 -11.92 3.04 2.00
C GLU A 59 -11.74 3.75 0.67
N PHE A 60 -12.57 3.39 -0.32
CA PHE A 60 -12.56 3.98 -1.66
C PHE A 60 -13.82 4.83 -1.88
N GLU A 61 -13.73 5.83 -2.76
CA GLU A 61 -14.89 6.62 -3.20
C GLU A 61 -15.96 5.75 -3.87
N GLU A 62 -15.51 4.84 -4.74
CA GLU A 62 -16.34 3.86 -5.43
C GLU A 62 -15.81 2.44 -5.21
N ASN A 63 -16.56 1.43 -5.68
CA ASN A 63 -16.11 0.05 -5.63
C ASN A 63 -14.81 -0.13 -6.41
N PRO A 64 -13.71 -0.59 -5.76
CA PRO A 64 -12.40 -0.61 -6.36
C PRO A 64 -12.35 -1.57 -7.56
N LYS A 65 -11.91 -1.06 -8.71
CA LYS A 65 -11.69 -1.86 -9.92
C LYS A 65 -10.27 -2.39 -9.98
N PHE A 66 -10.13 -3.71 -9.96
CA PHE A 66 -8.86 -4.40 -10.16
C PHE A 66 -8.55 -4.59 -11.64
N VAL A 67 -7.36 -4.19 -12.07
CA VAL A 67 -6.85 -4.46 -13.43
C VAL A 67 -5.47 -5.11 -13.33
N ARG A 68 -5.32 -6.32 -13.85
CA ARG A 68 -4.03 -7.04 -13.88
C ARG A 68 -3.11 -6.48 -14.96
N CYS A 69 -1.80 -6.48 -14.69
CA CYS A 69 -0.72 -6.00 -15.56
C CYS A 69 -0.87 -4.55 -16.10
N SER A 70 -1.58 -3.66 -15.39
CA SER A 70 -1.95 -2.32 -15.86
C SER A 70 -0.88 -1.22 -15.76
N MET A 71 0.16 -1.37 -14.92
CA MET A 71 1.28 -0.41 -14.84
C MET A 71 2.64 -1.11 -14.76
N TYR A 72 3.63 -0.52 -15.45
CA TYR A 72 5.02 -0.95 -15.41
C TYR A 72 5.89 0.05 -14.63
N PRO A 73 6.87 -0.45 -13.85
CA PRO A 73 7.05 -1.85 -13.48
C PRO A 73 5.99 -2.32 -12.50
N GLN A 74 5.80 -3.64 -12.46
CA GLN A 74 4.91 -4.29 -11.50
C GLN A 74 5.58 -4.29 -10.13
N LEU A 75 4.79 -4.11 -9.07
CA LEU A 75 5.25 -4.28 -7.69
C LEU A 75 5.66 -5.73 -7.46
N HIS A 76 6.87 -5.96 -6.98
CA HIS A 76 7.38 -7.28 -6.67
C HIS A 76 7.74 -7.36 -5.19
N GLY A 77 6.88 -7.99 -4.39
CA GLY A 77 7.09 -8.13 -2.94
C GLY A 77 7.21 -6.80 -2.19
N GLY A 78 6.49 -5.75 -2.62
CA GLY A 78 6.58 -4.41 -2.01
C GLY A 78 7.74 -3.57 -2.53
N TYR A 79 8.52 -4.05 -3.51
CA TYR A 79 9.60 -3.30 -4.13
C TYR A 79 9.17 -2.68 -5.45
N ASP A 80 9.55 -1.40 -5.63
CA ASP A 80 9.45 -0.67 -6.88
C ASP A 80 10.79 -0.69 -7.62
N PHE A 81 10.81 -1.30 -8.80
CA PHE A 81 11.99 -1.42 -9.65
C PHE A 81 12.07 -0.35 -10.76
N SER A 82 11.25 0.70 -10.72
CA SER A 82 11.15 1.72 -11.78
C SER A 82 12.47 2.40 -12.09
N ASN A 83 13.34 2.53 -11.08
CA ASN A 83 14.63 3.19 -11.17
C ASN A 83 15.81 2.20 -11.23
N MET A 84 15.56 0.93 -11.55
CA MET A 84 16.61 -0.10 -11.60
C MET A 84 17.26 -0.24 -12.98
N PHE A 85 16.73 0.44 -14.00
CA PHE A 85 17.22 0.45 -15.38
C PHE A 85 17.33 1.87 -15.92
#